data_AF-A0A933A692-F1
#
_entry.id   AF-A0A933A692-F1
#
_cell.length_a   1.000
_cell.length_b   1.000
_cell.length_c   1.000
_cell.angle_alpha   90.00
_cell.angle_beta   90.00
_cell.angle_gamma   90.00
#
_symmetry.space_group_name_H-M   'P 1'
#
loop_
_entity.id
_entity.type
_entity.pdbx_description
1 polymer ?
#
loop_
_entity_poly.entity_id
_entity_poly.type
_entity_poly.pdbx_seq_one_letter_code
_entity_poly.pdbx_strand_id
1 'polypeptide(L)' 'MTFFTWPVNSVTGERLNWLTLPVVDKLWNPKRADKGGFIQQATGWKPAILQPYVYLPALSSALREY' A
#
# COMPACT_ATOMS: atom_id res chain seq x y z
N MET A 1 -1.72 -25.85 -20.97
CA MET A 1 -1.91 -24.84 -19.91
C MET A 1 -1.64 -23.47 -20.51
N THR A 2 -2.67 -22.73 -20.93
CA THR A 2 -2.51 -21.49 -21.74
C THR A 2 -3.44 -20.34 -21.33
N PHE A 3 -4.14 -20.46 -20.20
CA PHE A 3 -5.14 -19.47 -19.79
C PHE A 3 -4.60 -18.33 -18.93
N PHE A 4 -3.33 -18.35 -18.52
CA PHE A 4 -2.73 -17.30 -17.71
C PHE A 4 -1.83 -16.40 -18.56
N THR A 5 -2.23 -15.14 -18.70
CA THR A 5 -1.44 -14.07 -19.31
C THR A 5 -0.92 -13.12 -18.24
N TRP A 6 0.23 -12.47 -18.52
CA TRP A 6 0.76 -11.44 -17.63
C TRP A 6 0.03 -10.12 -17.86
N PRO A 7 -0.37 -9.40 -16.79
CA PRO A 7 -0.92 -8.07 -16.94
C PRO A 7 0.14 -7.12 -17.53
N VAL A 8 -0.31 -6.26 -18.45
CA VAL A 8 0.51 -5.24 -19.11
C VAL A 8 -0.08 -3.86 -18.89
N ASN A 9 0.77 -2.85 -18.82
CA ASN A 9 0.36 -1.45 -18.82
C ASN A 9 -0.29 -1.12 -20.17
N SER A 10 -1.50 -0.56 -20.17
CA SER A 10 -2.26 -0.29 -21.39
C SER A 10 -1.67 0.82 -22.28
N VAL A 11 -0.81 1.68 -21.73
CA VAL A 11 -0.16 2.78 -22.44
C VAL A 11 1.21 2.37 -22.96
N THR A 12 2.02 1.69 -22.15
CA THR A 12 3.41 1.35 -22.51
C THR A 12 3.58 -0.05 -23.07
N GLY A 13 2.60 -0.95 -22.87
CA GLY A 13 2.69 -2.37 -23.24
C GLY A 13 3.65 -3.20 -22.38
N GLU A 14 4.33 -2.58 -21.41
CA GLU A 14 5.27 -3.26 -20.52
C GLU A 14 4.53 -4.15 -19.52
N ARG A 15 5.17 -5.25 -19.12
CA ARG A 15 4.65 -6.10 -18.03
C ARG A 15 4.58 -5.30 -16.74
N LEU A 16 3.49 -5.50 -16.00
CA LEU A 16 3.29 -4.86 -14.71
C LEU A 16 4.39 -5.30 -13.74
N ASN A 17 5.18 -4.36 -13.23
CA ASN A 17 6.11 -4.60 -12.14
C ASN A 17 5.45 -4.23 -10.80
N TRP A 18 4.97 -5.24 -10.08
CA TRP A 18 4.29 -5.04 -8.80
C TRP A 18 5.15 -4.30 -7.76
N LEU A 19 6.47 -4.43 -7.80
CA LEU A 19 7.37 -3.83 -6.82
C LEU A 19 7.56 -2.32 -7.00
N THR A 20 7.19 -1.78 -8.17
CA THR A 20 7.32 -0.35 -8.47
C THR A 20 5.98 0.38 -8.46
N LEU A 21 4.88 -0.33 -8.19
CA LEU A 21 3.57 0.30 -8.15
C LEU A 21 3.45 1.23 -6.94
N PRO A 22 3.05 2.50 -7.15
CA PRO A 22 2.83 3.41 -6.07
C PRO A 22 1.66 2.92 -5.22
N VAL A 23 1.87 2.84 -3.92
CA VAL A 23 0.76 2.66 -2.97
C VAL A 23 0.14 4.03 -2.76
N VAL A 24 -1.18 4.17 -2.87
CA VAL A 24 -1.87 5.46 -2.65
C VAL A 24 -1.98 5.75 -1.15
N ASP A 25 -1.83 7.00 -0.75
CA ASP A 25 -2.05 7.41 0.63
C ASP A 25 -3.52 7.25 1.03
N LYS A 26 -3.73 6.63 2.19
CA LYS A 26 -5.02 6.54 2.83
C LYS A 26 -5.13 7.64 3.87
N LEU A 27 -6.28 8.31 3.89
CA LEU A 27 -6.58 9.41 4.81
C LEU A 27 -7.80 9.09 5.64
N TRP A 28 -7.80 9.62 6.87
CA TRP A 28 -8.92 9.54 7.81
C TRP A 28 -9.19 10.92 8.41
N ASN A 29 -9.89 11.77 7.65
CA ASN A 29 -10.22 13.13 8.04
C ASN A 29 -11.63 13.50 7.52
N PRO A 30 -12.18 14.69 7.84
CA PRO A 30 -13.53 15.05 7.40
C PRO A 30 -13.77 15.02 5.88
N LYS A 31 -12.70 15.04 5.07
CA LYS A 31 -12.78 15.01 3.60
C LYS A 31 -12.62 13.60 3.02
N ARG A 32 -12.06 12.64 3.77
CA ARG A 32 -11.74 11.30 3.27
C ARG A 32 -11.65 10.29 4.42
N ALA A 33 -12.38 9.18 4.32
CA ALA A 33 -12.49 8.16 5.35
C ALA A 33 -12.08 6.77 4.82
N ASP A 34 -10.84 6.65 4.34
CA ASP A 34 -10.35 5.39 3.81
C ASP A 34 -10.16 4.37 4.93
N LYS A 35 -10.69 3.15 4.77
CA LYS A 35 -10.47 2.08 5.75
C LYS A 35 -8.97 1.82 5.95
N GLY A 36 -8.52 1.97 7.20
CA GLY A 36 -7.12 1.85 7.61
C GLY A 36 -6.29 3.13 7.47
N GLY A 37 -6.86 4.24 6.97
CA GLY A 37 -6.16 5.53 6.88
C GLY A 37 -5.74 6.10 8.24
N PHE A 38 -6.46 5.75 9.31
CA PHE A 38 -6.09 6.15 10.67
C PHE A 38 -4.72 5.57 11.10
N ILE A 39 -4.35 4.36 10.65
CA ILE A 39 -3.04 3.76 10.97
C ILE A 39 -1.95 4.62 10.34
N GLN A 40 -2.09 4.94 9.06
CA GLN A 40 -1.12 5.77 8.34
C GLN A 40 -1.00 7.18 8.94
N GLN A 41 -2.12 7.81 9.31
CA GLN A 41 -2.08 9.12 9.95
C GLN A 41 -1.47 9.09 11.34
N ALA A 42 -1.81 8.08 12.16
CA ALA A 42 -1.32 8.00 13.52
C ALA A 42 0.16 7.62 13.57
N THR A 43 0.64 6.76 12.65
CA THR A 43 1.97 6.12 12.75
C THR A 43 2.93 6.49 11.64
N GLY A 44 2.49 7.19 10.58
CA GLY A 44 3.26 7.37 9.35
C GLY A 44 3.47 6.09 8.53
N TRP A 45 3.14 4.92 9.07
CA TRP A 45 3.35 3.63 8.41
C TRP A 45 2.38 3.41 7.24
N LYS A 46 2.90 2.82 6.17
CA LYS A 46 2.14 2.50 4.96
C LYS A 46 2.51 1.08 4.49
N PRO A 47 1.53 0.23 4.16
CA PRO A 47 1.82 -1.12 3.68
C PRO A 47 2.44 -1.07 2.29
N ALA A 48 3.35 -2.01 2.02
CA ALA A 48 3.71 -2.33 0.64
C ALA A 48 2.50 -2.96 -0.09
N ILE A 49 2.47 -2.88 -1.42
CA ILE A 49 1.32 -3.35 -2.22
C ILE A 49 1.00 -4.84 -2.03
N LEU A 50 2.02 -5.64 -1.70
CA LEU A 50 1.89 -7.08 -1.46
C LEU A 50 1.89 -7.43 0.03
N GLN A 51 1.70 -6.46 0.94
CA GLN A 51 1.70 -6.69 2.38
C GLN A 51 0.27 -6.73 2.93
N PRO A 52 -0.35 -7.93 3.07
CA PRO A 52 -1.72 -8.06 3.58
C PRO A 52 -1.81 -7.96 5.11
N TYR A 53 -0.70 -8.17 5.83
CA TYR A 53 -0.67 -8.22 7.29
C TYR A 53 0.50 -7.43 7.86
N VAL A 54 0.37 -6.99 9.10
CA VAL A 54 1.44 -6.34 9.85
C VAL A 54 1.46 -6.88 11.29
N TYR A 55 2.65 -7.09 11.82
CA TYR A 55 2.85 -7.39 13.23
C TYR A 55 2.68 -6.11 14.03
N LEU A 56 1.61 -6.02 14.83
CA LEU A 56 1.20 -4.76 15.49
C LEU A 56 2.31 -4.06 16.28
N PRO A 57 3.19 -4.74 17.04
CA PRO A 57 4.28 -4.07 17.73
C PRO A 57 5.24 -3.31 16.81
N ALA A 58 5.39 -3.70 15.54
CA ALA A 58 6.20 -2.96 14.58
C ALA A 58 5.66 -1.54 14.31
N LEU A 59 4.34 -1.34 14.41
CA LEU A 59 3.72 -0.02 14.28
C LEU A 59 4.09 0.90 15.45
N SER A 60 4.30 0.33 16.64
CA SER A 60 4.69 1.09 17.83
C SER A 60 6.14 1.54 17.80
N SER A 61 7.03 0.76 17.17
CA SER A 61 8.43 1.16 16.98
C SER A 61 8.55 2.31 15.99
N ALA A 62 7.75 2.33 14.92
CA ALA A 62 7.76 3.41 13.93
C ALA A 62 7.38 4.79 14.51
N LEU A 63 6.63 4.82 15.61
CA LEU A 63 6.25 6.06 16.30
C LEU A 63 7.40 6.72 17.09
N ARG A 64 8.49 5.99 17.40
CA ARG A 64 9.54 6.47 18.31
C ARG A 64 10.66 7.24 17.62
N GLU A 65 10.65 7.35 16.29
CA GLU A 65 11.71 8.00 15.52
C GLU A 65 11.37 9.41 15.00
N TYR A 66 10.34 10.07 15.55
CA TYR A 66 9.99 11.47 15.26
C TYR A 66 10.08 12.37 16.50
#